data_AF-A0A927LM22-F1
#
_entry.id   AF-A0A927LM22-F1
#
_cell.length_a   1.000
_cell.length_b   1.000
_cell.length_c   1.000
_cell.angle_alpha   90.00
_cell.angle_beta   90.00
_cell.angle_gamma   90.00
#
_symmetry.space_group_name_H-M   'P 1'
#
loop_
_entity.id
_entity.type
_entity.pdbx_description
1 polymer ?
#
loop_
_entity_poly.entity_id
_entity_poly.type
_entity_poly.pdbx_seq_one_letter_code
_entity_poly.pdbx_strand_id
1 'polypeptide(L)' 'MLSLDFDLGWDQPTGMDVVLYMISANRYPREIYLHSSSIVGRKQMYELLYQNKPENVKLASGPVPYEMLLHIAKTRQE' A
#
# COMPACT_ATOMS: atom_id res chain seq x y z
N MET A 1 -0.93 -6.75 -6.35
CA MET A 1 -0.28 -6.02 -5.24
C MET A 1 -0.67 -4.56 -5.32
N LEU A 2 -0.54 -3.82 -4.22
CA LEU A 2 -0.65 -2.37 -4.18
C LEU A 2 0.62 -1.76 -3.58
N SER A 3 1.15 -0.74 -4.25
CA SER A 3 2.18 0.15 -3.71
C SER A 3 1.53 1.50 -3.48
N LEU A 4 1.51 2.00 -2.24
CA LEU A 4 0.77 3.20 -1.84
C LEU A 4 1.68 4.27 -1.23
N ASP A 5 1.56 5.51 -1.72
CA ASP A 5 2.14 6.71 -1.11
C ASP A 5 1.06 7.45 -0.29
N PHE A 6 1.47 8.23 0.70
CA PHE A 6 0.59 9.12 1.45
C PHE A 6 0.17 10.34 0.60
N ASP A 7 1.09 10.88 -0.18
CA ASP A 7 0.83 12.00 -1.08
C ASP A 7 0.58 11.47 -2.49
N LEU A 8 -0.67 11.60 -2.96
CA LEU A 8 -1.08 11.16 -4.28
C LEU A 8 -1.15 12.32 -5.29
N GLY A 9 -0.68 13.51 -4.89
CA GLY A 9 -0.65 14.70 -5.72
C GLY A 9 -1.69 15.75 -5.31
N TRP A 10 -1.61 16.90 -5.98
CA TRP A 10 -2.47 18.05 -5.69
C TRP A 10 -3.93 17.77 -6.04
N ASP A 11 -4.83 18.16 -5.14
CA ASP A 11 -6.29 17.98 -5.27
C ASP A 11 -6.72 16.51 -5.44
N GLN A 12 -5.88 15.57 -5.00
CA GLN A 12 -6.22 14.15 -4.92
C GLN A 12 -6.51 13.73 -3.48
N PRO A 13 -7.29 12.66 -3.28
CA PRO A 13 -7.33 11.98 -1.99
C PRO A 13 -5.92 11.61 -1.54
N THR A 14 -5.68 11.62 -0.24
CA THR A 14 -4.42 11.15 0.34
C THR A 14 -4.38 9.62 0.34
N GLY A 15 -3.19 9.05 0.51
CA GLY A 15 -3.04 7.62 0.78
C GLY A 15 -3.81 7.18 2.03
N MET A 16 -4.00 8.09 3.00
CA MET A 16 -4.82 7.82 4.18
C MET A 16 -6.29 7.63 3.81
N ASP A 17 -6.84 8.44 2.92
CA ASP A 17 -8.22 8.30 2.43
C ASP A 17 -8.41 6.94 1.74
N VAL A 18 -7.40 6.51 0.97
CA VAL A 18 -7.37 5.19 0.35
C VAL A 18 -7.38 4.06 1.41
N VAL A 19 -6.59 4.19 2.48
CA VAL A 19 -6.59 3.23 3.61
C VAL A 19 -7.95 3.17 4.30
N LEU A 20 -8.55 4.31 4.60
CA LEU A 20 -9.87 4.39 5.24
C LEU A 20 -10.95 3.75 4.34
N TYR A 21 -10.87 3.95 3.03
CA TYR A 21 -11.75 3.28 2.08
C TYR A 21 -11.56 1.76 2.07
N MET A 22 -10.32 1.25 2.09
CA MET A 22 -10.07 -0.20 2.15
C MET A 22 -10.70 -0.84 3.39
N ILE A 23 -10.56 -0.18 4.53
CA ILE A 23 -11.10 -0.66 5.81
C ILE A 23 -12.63 -0.64 5.76
N SER A 24 -13.23 0.49 5.41
CA SER A 24 -14.70 0.64 5.38
C SER A 24 -15.37 -0.26 4.34
N ALA A 25 -14.75 -0.47 3.18
CA ALA A 25 -15.27 -1.35 2.13
C ALA A 25 -14.92 -2.83 2.35
N ASN A 26 -14.11 -3.16 3.37
CA ASN A 26 -13.49 -4.47 3.58
C ASN A 26 -12.84 -5.03 2.30
N ARG A 27 -12.09 -4.17 1.59
CA ARG A 27 -11.43 -4.49 0.31
C ARG A 27 -9.93 -4.30 0.43
N TYR A 28 -9.21 -5.42 0.41
CA TYR A 28 -7.76 -5.43 0.55
C TYR A 28 -7.10 -6.16 -0.63
N PRO A 29 -6.01 -5.62 -1.21
CA PRO A 29 -5.14 -6.40 -2.07
C PRO A 29 -4.40 -7.45 -1.22
N ARG A 30 -3.90 -8.51 -1.86
CA ARG A 30 -3.13 -9.56 -1.16
C ARG A 30 -1.84 -9.05 -0.53
N GLU A 31 -1.24 -8.01 -1.10
CA GLU A 31 0.04 -7.44 -0.67
C GLU A 31 0.01 -5.92 -0.79
N ILE A 32 0.40 -5.23 0.29
CA ILE A 32 0.43 -3.76 0.41
C ILE A 32 1.86 -3.32 0.78
N TYR A 33 2.40 -2.38 0.01
CA TYR A 33 3.71 -1.76 0.23
C TYR A 33 3.55 -0.25 0.43
N LEU A 34 3.92 0.26 1.60
CA LEU A 34 3.84 1.69 1.92
C LEU A 34 5.18 2.37 1.67
N HIS A 35 5.24 3.27 0.69
CA HIS A 35 6.49 3.84 0.17
C HIS A 35 6.54 5.37 0.21
N SER A 36 5.90 5.97 1.23
CA SER A 36 5.86 7.43 1.35
C SER A 36 7.10 8.04 2.01
N SER A 37 7.45 9.24 1.55
CA SER A 37 8.44 10.13 2.18
C SER A 37 7.94 10.76 3.49
N SER A 38 6.62 10.82 3.69
CA SER A 38 6.03 11.26 4.97
C SER A 38 6.14 10.13 6.01
N ILE A 39 7.10 10.25 6.95
CA ILE A 39 7.29 9.26 8.02
C ILE A 39 6.01 9.11 8.86
N VAL A 40 5.39 10.25 9.21
CA VAL A 40 4.17 10.28 10.01
C VAL A 40 3.00 9.64 9.25
N GLY A 41 2.79 10.04 7.99
CA GLY A 41 1.73 9.48 7.16
C GLY A 41 1.89 7.98 6.92
N ARG A 42 3.12 7.54 6.63
CA ARG A 42 3.45 6.12 6.46
C ARG A 42 3.17 5.32 7.74
N LYS A 43 3.55 5.84 8.91
CA LYS A 43 3.31 5.19 10.20
C LYS A 43 1.82 5.06 10.50
N GLN A 44 1.04 6.14 10.32
CA GLN A 44 -0.41 6.13 10.54
C GLN A 44 -1.13 5.12 9.63
N MET A 45 -0.80 5.12 8.34
CA MET A 45 -1.34 4.14 7.39
C MET A 45 -0.97 2.70 7.79
N TYR A 46 0.28 2.48 8.19
CA TYR A 46 0.74 1.15 8.61
C TYR A 46 -0.02 0.64 9.84
N GLU A 47 -0.15 1.48 10.88
CA GLU A 47 -0.82 1.11 12.13
C GLU A 47 -2.30 0.76 11.87
N LEU A 48 -3.02 1.57 11.11
CA LEU A 48 -4.42 1.29 10.77
C LEU A 48 -4.59 0.02 9.95
N LEU A 49 -3.78 -0.17 8.92
CA LEU A 49 -3.82 -1.39 8.11
C LEU A 49 -3.45 -2.61 8.94
N TYR A 50 -2.45 -2.51 9.82
CA TYR A 50 -2.04 -3.63 10.68
C TYR A 50 -3.16 -4.07 11.62
N GLN A 51 -3.95 -3.14 12.15
CA GLN A 51 -5.06 -3.42 13.05
C GLN A 51 -6.29 -4.01 12.34
N ASN A 52 -6.52 -3.67 11.06
CA ASN A 52 -7.77 -3.98 10.36
C ASN A 52 -7.63 -4.98 9.21
N LYS A 53 -6.43 -5.20 8.68
CA LYS A 53 -6.23 -6.11 7.55
C LYS A 53 -6.58 -7.56 7.96
N PRO A 54 -7.14 -8.36 7.04
CA PRO A 54 -7.20 -9.81 7.18
C PRO A 54 -5.81 -10.44 7.36
N GLU A 55 -5.74 -11.61 8.00
CA GLU A 55 -4.48 -12.33 8.26
C GLU A 55 -3.71 -12.66 6.98
N ASN A 56 -4.43 -12.98 5.90
CA ASN A 56 -3.85 -13.36 4.61
C ASN A 56 -3.29 -12.18 3.79
N VAL A 57 -3.43 -10.93 4.27
CA VAL A 57 -2.88 -9.74 3.62
C VAL A 57 -1.46 -9.48 4.14
N LYS A 58 -0.49 -9.40 3.23
CA LYS A 58 0.88 -8.97 3.55
C LYS A 58 0.95 -7.44 3.58
N LEU A 59 1.60 -6.89 4.60
CA LEU A 59 1.81 -5.45 4.77
C LEU A 59 3.29 -5.18 5.03
N ALA A 60 3.87 -4.28 4.24
CA ALA A 60 5.26 -3.85 4.38
C ALA A 60 5.37 -2.32 4.44
N SER A 61 6.20 -1.82 5.36
CA SER A 61 6.54 -0.39 5.45
C SER A 61 7.83 -0.09 4.66
N GLY A 62 7.75 -0.22 3.34
CA GLY A 62 8.85 0.05 2.43
C GLY A 62 8.44 -0.15 0.97
N PRO A 63 9.35 0.13 0.02
CA PRO A 63 9.10 -0.09 -1.40
C PRO A 63 8.93 -1.59 -1.72
N VAL A 64 8.35 -1.86 -2.88
CA VAL A 64 8.30 -3.23 -3.44
C VAL A 64 9.73 -3.74 -3.64
N PRO A 65 10.07 -4.98 -3.21
CA PRO A 65 11.39 -5.56 -3.42
C PRO A 65 11.78 -5.60 -4.90
N TYR A 66 13.07 -5.38 -5.19
CA TYR A 66 13.57 -5.27 -6.57
C TYR A 66 13.36 -6.57 -7.38
N GLU A 67 13.56 -7.72 -6.75
CA GLU A 67 13.37 -9.04 -7.37
C GLU A 67 11.91 -9.24 -7.80
N MET A 68 10.98 -8.72 -7.00
CA MET A 68 9.56 -8.75 -7.32
C MET A 68 9.23 -7.83 -8.50
N LEU A 69 9.82 -6.63 -8.56
CA LEU A 69 9.67 -5.73 -9.71
C LEU A 69 10.16 -6.38 -11.01
N LEU A 70 11.30 -7.08 -10.98
CA LEU A 70 11.83 -7.83 -12.11
C LEU A 70 10.89 -8.95 -12.55
N HIS A 71 10.29 -9.68 -11.61
CA HIS A 71 9.32 -10.73 -11.93
C HIS A 71 8.07 -10.16 -12.63
N ILE A 72 7.48 -9.08 -12.10
CA ILE A 72 6.32 -8.41 -12.71
C ILE A 72 6.66 -7.92 -14.13
N ALA A 73 7.84 -7.34 -14.32
CA ALA A 73 8.26 -6.82 -15.62
C ALA A 73 8.35 -7.93 -16.67
N LYS A 74 8.82 -9.12 -16.30
CA LYS A 74 8.88 -10.29 -17.18
C LYS A 74 7.49 -10.81 -17.54
N THR A 75 6.61 -10.99 -16.56
CA THR A 75 5.26 -11.53 -16.78
C THR A 75 4.34 -10.57 -17.55
N ARG A 76 4.66 -9.27 -17.64
CA ARG A 76 3.88 -8.29 -18.44
C ARG A 76 4.23 -8.29 -19.94
N GLN A 77 5.29 -8.98 -20.35
CA GLN A 77 5.71 -9.07 -21.76
C GLN A 77 5.18 -10.34 -22.46
N GLU A 78 4.39 -11.14 -21.75
CA GLU A 78 3.69 -12.36 -22.21
C GLU A 78 2.19 -12.09 -22.33
#